data_AF-A0A1A9ZWV9-F1
#
_entry.id   AF-A0A1A9ZWV9-F1
#
_cell.length_a   1.000
_cell.length_b   1.000
_cell.length_c   1.000
_cell.angle_alpha   90.00
_cell.angle_beta   90.00
_cell.angle_gamma   90.00
#
_symmetry.space_group_name_H-M   'P 1'
#
loop_
_entity.id
_entity.type
_entity.pdbx_description
1 polymer ?
#
loop_
_entity_poly.entity_id
_entity_poly.type
_entity_poly.pdbx_seq_one_letter_code
_entity_poly.pdbx_strand_id
1 'polypeptide(L)'
;MYTRRRRLKPIFRWGENVTRQLLTLTLDEIKKNSSSFEKPTAQKFYEKISANSKSLQMTNWSSMKNKIRNCKVLYMKARKWKKESNKSSIDDEKEIKEDTFDFSEDTETNDNASYNDFKGSDHSNTEESQSNLNESLIQHDDPLMAASFLAQKSDMKIADTPTTTKLRNDRKVCSCRWKFWANIEKSKLEIEQKKLEFEQKKFEWQLEKEEAELELKEKQLKQEFELRKLELEKEERLDKEKIKLQLEKEERLKKYEIEIKYKNANFYSLYFVINY
;
A
#
# COMPACT_ATOMS: atom_id res chain seq x y z
N MET A 1 -4.31 32.77 40.94
CA MET A 1 -3.82 31.39 40.69
C MET A 1 -4.54 30.83 39.47
N TYR A 2 -3.85 30.62 38.35
CA TYR A 2 -4.47 30.01 37.17
C TYR A 2 -4.44 28.48 37.29
N THR A 3 -5.61 27.88 37.52
CA THR A 3 -5.78 26.43 37.49
C THR A 3 -5.65 25.94 36.05
N ARG A 4 -4.54 25.25 35.76
CA ARG A 4 -4.36 24.53 34.49
C ARG A 4 -5.46 23.47 34.38
N ARG A 5 -6.36 23.62 33.41
CA ARG A 5 -7.35 22.58 33.07
C ARG A 5 -6.61 21.30 32.68
N ARG A 6 -6.66 20.28 33.53
CA ARG A 6 -6.16 18.94 33.19
C ARG A 6 -7.17 18.28 32.24
N ARG A 7 -6.72 17.87 31.05
CA ARG A 7 -7.54 17.08 30.13
C ARG A 7 -7.67 15.68 30.72
N LEU A 8 -8.89 15.25 31.00
CA LEU A 8 -9.21 13.95 31.61
C LEU A 8 -9.01 12.77 30.64
N LYS A 9 -8.94 13.03 29.33
CA LYS A 9 -8.74 11.99 28.31
C LYS A 9 -7.34 12.12 27.70
N PRO A 10 -6.51 11.07 27.72
CA PRO A 10 -5.25 11.06 26.99
C PRO A 10 -5.54 11.26 25.50
N ILE A 11 -4.80 12.17 24.87
CA ILE A 11 -4.93 12.41 23.43
C ILE A 11 -4.29 11.23 22.72
N PHE A 12 -5.07 10.52 21.91
CA PHE A 12 -4.54 9.47 21.07
C PHE A 12 -3.46 10.05 20.13
N ARG A 13 -2.24 9.52 20.22
CA ARG A 13 -1.11 9.97 19.42
C ARG A 13 -0.87 9.00 18.28
N TRP A 14 -0.94 9.51 17.06
CA TRP A 14 -0.64 8.75 15.84
C TRP A 14 0.86 8.46 15.75
N GLY A 15 1.26 7.26 16.18
CA GLY A 15 2.59 6.72 15.88
C GLY A 15 2.68 6.25 14.43
N GLU A 16 3.90 6.10 13.92
CA GLU A 16 4.13 5.61 12.56
C GLU A 16 3.57 4.20 12.37
N ASN A 17 3.85 3.29 13.30
CA ASN A 17 3.34 1.91 13.28
C ASN A 17 1.81 1.86 13.24
N VAL A 18 1.16 2.69 14.04
CA VAL A 18 -0.31 2.74 14.11
C VAL A 18 -0.90 3.34 12.83
N THR A 19 -0.23 4.33 12.25
CA THR A 19 -0.62 4.91 10.95
C THR A 19 -0.47 3.88 9.83
N ARG A 20 0.64 3.12 9.80
CA ARG A 20 0.85 2.03 8.84
C ARG A 20 -0.22 0.96 8.99
N GLN A 21 -0.52 0.51 10.21
CA GLN A 21 -1.59 -0.46 10.48
C GLN A 21 -2.95 0.03 9.97
N LEU A 22 -3.31 1.30 10.23
CA LEU A 22 -4.54 1.88 9.72
C LEU A 22 -4.61 1.85 8.18
N LEU A 23 -3.52 2.24 7.50
CA LEU A 23 -3.45 2.23 6.03
C LEU A 23 -3.56 0.81 5.46
N THR A 24 -2.83 -0.15 6.03
CA THR A 24 -2.86 -1.56 5.61
C THR A 24 -4.27 -2.14 5.74
N LEU A 25 -4.91 -1.99 6.90
CA LEU A 25 -6.26 -2.52 7.11
C LEU A 25 -7.30 -1.84 6.21
N THR A 26 -7.13 -0.54 5.96
CA THR A 26 -8.00 0.19 5.02
C THR A 26 -7.84 -0.35 3.60
N LEU A 27 -6.60 -0.59 3.16
CA LEU A 27 -6.33 -1.17 1.83
C LEU A 27 -6.86 -2.60 1.71
N ASP A 28 -6.68 -3.43 2.73
CA ASP A 28 -7.17 -4.81 2.74
C ASP A 28 -8.70 -4.85 2.68
N GLU A 29 -9.38 -3.96 3.39
CA GLU A 29 -10.84 -3.86 3.34
C GLU A 29 -11.34 -3.37 1.97
N ILE A 30 -10.67 -2.39 1.36
CA ILE A 30 -10.97 -1.94 -0.01
C ILE A 30 -10.72 -3.06 -1.02
N LYS A 31 -9.64 -3.83 -0.88
CA LYS A 31 -9.36 -4.97 -1.78
C LYS A 31 -10.43 -6.05 -1.69
N LYS A 32 -10.93 -6.33 -0.47
CA LYS A 32 -12.02 -7.30 -0.26
C LYS A 32 -13.34 -6.80 -0.83
N ASN A 33 -13.62 -5.51 -0.68
CA ASN A 33 -14.88 -4.90 -1.11
C ASN A 33 -14.62 -3.60 -1.88
N SER A 34 -14.19 -3.73 -3.14
CA SER A 34 -13.74 -2.60 -3.98
C SER A 34 -14.78 -1.49 -4.16
N SER A 35 -16.07 -1.84 -4.17
CA SER A 35 -17.18 -0.91 -4.32
C SER A 35 -17.70 -0.31 -3.01
N SER A 36 -17.20 -0.75 -1.84
CA SER A 36 -17.77 -0.42 -0.53
C SER A 36 -16.93 0.51 0.33
N PHE A 37 -15.97 1.26 -0.24
CA PHE A 37 -15.19 2.23 0.53
C PHE A 37 -16.10 3.25 1.22
N GLU A 38 -16.07 3.29 2.56
CA GLU A 38 -16.92 4.13 3.41
C GLU A 38 -18.45 3.97 3.22
N LYS A 39 -18.92 2.88 2.60
CA LYS A 39 -20.35 2.56 2.43
C LYS A 39 -20.83 1.48 3.42
N PRO A 40 -22.08 1.53 3.91
CA PRO A 40 -23.07 2.60 3.69
C PRO A 40 -22.75 3.88 4.48
N THR A 41 -21.94 3.78 5.54
CA THR A 41 -21.44 4.94 6.29
C THR A 41 -19.98 4.76 6.63
N ALA A 42 -19.23 5.87 6.64
CA ALA A 42 -17.82 5.86 7.05
C ALA A 42 -17.63 5.32 8.47
N GLN A 43 -18.60 5.58 9.37
CA GLN A 43 -18.57 5.06 10.73
C GLN A 43 -18.50 3.52 10.74
N LYS A 44 -19.43 2.84 10.08
CA LYS A 44 -19.44 1.36 10.03
C LYS A 44 -18.15 0.80 9.41
N PHE A 45 -17.62 1.48 8.40
CA PHE A 45 -16.38 1.10 7.75
C PHE A 45 -15.17 1.16 8.71
N TYR A 46 -14.98 2.28 9.41
CA TYR A 46 -13.86 2.42 10.36
C TYR A 46 -14.06 1.64 11.66
N GLU A 47 -15.30 1.40 12.09
CA GLU A 47 -15.61 0.48 13.19
C GLU A 47 -15.23 -0.96 12.86
N LYS A 48 -15.46 -1.40 11.61
CA LYS A 48 -15.00 -2.71 11.13
C LYS A 48 -13.46 -2.80 11.13
N ILE A 49 -12.78 -1.74 10.72
CA ILE A 49 -11.31 -1.67 10.75
C ILE A 49 -10.79 -1.69 12.19
N SER A 50 -11.42 -0.97 13.11
CA SER A 50 -11.00 -0.90 14.51
C SER A 50 -11.22 -2.22 15.26
N ALA A 51 -12.27 -2.99 14.91
CA ALA A 51 -12.50 -4.32 15.45
C ALA A 51 -11.33 -5.28 15.17
N ASN A 52 -10.69 -5.14 14.00
CA ASN A 52 -9.57 -5.98 13.57
C ASN A 52 -8.22 -5.60 14.22
N SER A 53 -8.14 -4.50 14.98
CA SER A 53 -6.87 -4.03 15.54
C SER A 53 -6.98 -3.43 16.94
N LYS A 54 -6.32 -4.08 17.90
CA LYS A 54 -6.23 -3.65 19.31
C LYS A 54 -5.65 -2.23 19.46
N SER A 55 -4.74 -1.81 18.58
CA SER A 55 -4.12 -0.48 18.64
C SER A 55 -5.07 0.65 18.20
N LEU A 56 -6.06 0.31 17.39
CA LEU A 56 -7.04 1.23 16.82
C LEU A 56 -8.36 1.25 17.60
N GLN A 57 -8.66 0.21 18.39
CA GLN A 57 -9.88 0.10 19.22
C GLN A 57 -10.13 1.34 20.11
N MET A 58 -9.07 1.96 20.62
CA MET A 58 -9.18 3.15 21.49
C MET A 58 -9.39 4.46 20.74
N THR A 59 -9.46 4.44 19.41
CA THR A 59 -9.53 5.63 18.56
C THR A 59 -10.93 5.84 18.01
N ASN A 60 -11.36 7.09 17.96
CA ASN A 60 -12.65 7.45 17.34
C ASN A 60 -12.56 7.31 15.81
N TRP A 61 -13.59 6.73 15.18
CA TRP A 61 -13.71 6.59 13.72
C TRP A 61 -13.47 7.92 12.98
N SER A 62 -13.93 9.04 13.53
CA SER A 62 -13.71 10.37 12.95
C SER A 62 -12.23 10.77 12.92
N SER A 63 -11.48 10.37 13.96
CA SER A 63 -10.03 10.59 14.00
C SER A 63 -9.30 9.71 12.98
N MET A 64 -9.72 8.47 12.79
CA MET A 64 -9.19 7.58 11.74
C MET A 64 -9.44 8.16 10.36
N LYS A 65 -10.68 8.58 10.08
CA LYS A 65 -11.08 9.21 8.82
C LYS A 65 -10.24 10.45 8.52
N ASN A 66 -10.09 11.35 9.51
CA ASN A 66 -9.27 12.55 9.35
C ASN A 66 -7.79 12.22 9.13
N LYS A 67 -7.29 11.15 9.77
CA LYS A 67 -5.92 10.69 9.55
C LYS A 67 -5.73 10.17 8.12
N ILE A 68 -6.64 9.34 7.61
CA ILE A 68 -6.62 8.84 6.22
C ILE A 68 -6.66 10.00 5.22
N ARG A 69 -7.57 10.97 5.41
CA ARG A 69 -7.64 12.16 4.57
C ARG A 69 -6.32 12.95 4.56
N ASN A 70 -5.72 13.16 5.73
CA ASN A 70 -4.42 13.82 5.82
C ASN A 70 -3.33 13.02 5.09
N CYS A 71 -3.27 11.70 5.28
CA CYS A 71 -2.36 10.82 4.54
C CYS A 71 -2.55 10.94 3.01
N LYS A 72 -3.80 11.00 2.53
CA LYS A 72 -4.10 11.24 1.11
C LYS A 72 -3.56 12.59 0.63
N VAL A 73 -3.79 13.67 1.38
CA VAL A 73 -3.29 15.01 1.04
C VAL A 73 -1.75 15.02 0.98
N LEU A 74 -1.08 14.43 1.97
CA LEU A 74 0.38 14.33 2.00
C LEU A 74 0.92 13.53 0.81
N TYR A 75 0.28 12.41 0.48
CA TYR A 75 0.64 11.61 -0.67
C TYR A 75 0.49 12.39 -1.99
N MET A 76 -0.63 13.08 -2.18
CA MET A 76 -0.86 13.88 -3.40
C MET A 76 0.16 15.01 -3.53
N LYS A 77 0.53 15.68 -2.42
CA LYS A 77 1.60 16.68 -2.42
C LYS A 77 2.95 16.08 -2.80
N ALA A 78 3.33 14.95 -2.20
CA ALA A 78 4.58 14.26 -2.51
C ALA A 78 4.61 13.80 -3.99
N ARG A 79 3.50 13.29 -4.51
CA ARG A 79 3.37 12.89 -5.92
C ARG A 79 3.50 14.09 -6.87
N LYS A 80 2.90 15.23 -6.54
CA LYS A 80 3.02 16.48 -7.31
C LYS A 80 4.48 16.97 -7.32
N TRP A 81 5.13 17.00 -6.17
CA TRP A 81 6.56 17.32 -6.04
C TRP A 81 7.45 16.40 -6.89
N LYS A 82 7.16 15.09 -6.91
CA LYS A 82 7.88 14.13 -7.77
C LYS A 82 7.72 14.46 -9.26
N LYS A 83 6.51 14.83 -9.70
CA LYS A 83 6.27 15.24 -11.10
C LYS A 83 7.00 16.54 -11.46
N GLU A 84 7.00 17.52 -10.56
CA GLU A 84 7.64 18.82 -10.77
C GLU A 84 9.17 18.72 -10.79
N SER A 85 9.77 17.91 -9.91
CA SER A 85 11.21 17.66 -9.91
C SER A 85 11.68 16.91 -11.16
N ASN A 86 10.91 15.92 -11.63
CA ASN A 86 11.22 15.22 -12.88
C ASN A 86 11.05 16.11 -14.12
N LYS A 87 10.19 17.13 -14.06
CA LYS A 87 9.98 18.08 -15.16
C LYS A 87 11.11 19.09 -15.32
N SER A 88 11.88 19.36 -14.26
CA SER A 88 13.03 20.28 -14.34
C SER A 88 14.34 19.61 -14.75
N SER A 89 14.35 18.29 -14.95
CA SER A 89 15.54 17.52 -15.35
C SER A 89 15.48 16.98 -16.78
N ILE A 90 14.42 17.28 -17.53
CA ILE A 90 14.21 16.79 -18.90
C ILE A 90 13.95 18.01 -19.78
N ASP A 91 15.04 18.69 -20.16
CA ASP A 91 15.04 19.58 -21.32
C ASP A 91 15.45 18.85 -22.61
N ASP A 92 15.80 17.56 -22.55
CA ASP A 92 15.98 16.74 -23.75
C ASP A 92 15.55 15.28 -23.48
N GLU A 93 14.73 14.77 -24.40
CA GLU A 93 14.32 13.37 -24.60
C GLU A 93 13.04 12.82 -23.92
N LYS A 94 12.03 12.68 -24.79
CA LYS A 94 10.99 11.63 -24.89
C LYS A 94 10.06 11.41 -23.70
N GLU A 95 8.89 12.01 -23.88
CA GLU A 95 7.60 11.72 -23.26
C GLU A 95 7.29 10.20 -23.19
N ILE A 96 7.55 9.59 -22.03
CA ILE A 96 7.01 8.26 -21.69
C ILE A 96 5.58 8.49 -21.17
N LYS A 97 4.60 8.04 -21.95
CA LYS A 97 3.19 7.98 -21.55
C LYS A 97 3.04 6.89 -20.48
N GLU A 98 3.21 7.29 -19.23
CA GLU A 98 2.87 6.46 -18.07
C GLU A 98 1.35 6.43 -17.96
N ASP A 99 0.79 5.24 -18.19
CA ASP A 99 -0.65 4.97 -18.25
C ASP A 99 -1.31 5.41 -16.94
N THR A 100 -1.89 6.61 -16.98
CA THR A 100 -2.40 7.30 -15.81
C THR A 100 -3.82 6.79 -15.61
N PHE A 101 -4.02 5.94 -14.61
CA PHE A 101 -5.34 5.65 -14.06
C PHE A 101 -5.92 6.96 -13.52
N ASP A 102 -6.77 7.57 -14.34
CA ASP A 102 -7.42 8.85 -14.09
C ASP A 102 -8.55 8.61 -13.07
N PHE A 103 -8.24 8.89 -11.80
CA PHE A 103 -9.26 8.90 -10.75
C PHE A 103 -10.00 10.23 -10.90
N SER A 104 -11.00 10.25 -11.78
CA SER A 104 -11.87 11.40 -11.99
C SER A 104 -12.35 11.91 -10.64
N GLU A 105 -12.00 13.16 -10.37
CA GLU A 105 -12.32 13.90 -9.18
C GLU A 105 -13.80 14.29 -9.27
N ASP A 106 -14.69 13.46 -8.71
CA ASP A 106 -16.08 13.85 -8.48
C ASP A 106 -16.08 14.98 -7.43
N THR A 107 -16.04 16.21 -7.93
CA THR A 107 -16.22 17.45 -7.18
C THR A 107 -17.71 17.76 -7.05
N GLU A 108 -18.38 17.23 -6.03
CA GLU A 108 -19.67 17.74 -5.52
C GLU A 108 -19.75 17.37 -4.01
N THR A 109 -20.04 18.23 -3.03
CA THR A 109 -20.64 19.56 -2.98
C THR A 109 -19.94 20.45 -1.94
N ASN A 110 -19.82 21.73 -2.29
CA ASN A 110 -19.57 22.85 -1.39
C ASN A 110 -20.91 23.30 -0.80
N ASP A 111 -21.25 22.82 0.40
CA ASP A 111 -22.36 23.36 1.18
C ASP A 111 -21.80 24.25 2.29
N ASN A 112 -21.47 25.48 1.90
CA ASN A 112 -21.34 26.59 2.82
C ASN A 112 -22.30 27.69 2.35
N ALA A 113 -23.58 27.53 2.67
CA ALA A 113 -24.60 28.56 2.57
C ALA A 113 -25.29 28.73 3.93
N SER A 114 -25.24 29.97 4.38
CA SER A 114 -25.68 30.54 5.64
C SER A 114 -27.09 31.13 5.46
N TYR A 115 -27.92 31.04 6.52
CA TYR A 115 -29.24 31.69 6.75
C TYR A 115 -30.42 31.14 5.89
N ASN A 116 -31.63 30.83 6.38
CA ASN A 116 -32.43 31.31 7.53
C ASN A 116 -33.41 30.22 8.04
N ASP A 117 -33.59 30.20 9.36
CA ASP A 117 -34.88 30.32 10.08
C ASP A 117 -36.16 29.87 9.34
N PHE A 118 -36.72 28.70 9.72
CA PHE A 118 -38.18 28.51 9.81
C PHE A 118 -38.53 27.37 10.79
N LYS A 119 -39.48 27.69 11.67
CA LYS A 119 -40.10 26.86 12.70
C LYS A 119 -40.75 25.57 12.15
N GLY A 120 -40.74 24.53 12.99
CA GLY A 120 -42.00 23.91 13.42
C GLY A 120 -42.14 22.40 13.24
N SER A 121 -42.46 21.75 14.37
CA SER A 121 -43.36 20.60 14.50
C SER A 121 -42.79 19.18 14.36
N ASP A 122 -42.50 18.61 15.53
CA ASP A 122 -43.15 17.44 16.14
C ASP A 122 -43.17 16.04 15.48
N HIS A 123 -42.79 15.07 16.35
CA HIS A 123 -43.21 13.66 16.43
C HIS A 123 -42.72 12.73 15.29
N SER A 124 -42.30 11.48 15.50
CA SER A 124 -42.34 10.55 16.64
C SER A 124 -41.49 9.32 16.32
N ASN A 125 -40.85 8.78 17.36
CA ASN A 125 -40.46 7.39 17.63
C ASN A 125 -40.68 6.31 16.55
N THR A 126 -39.67 5.48 16.31
CA THR A 126 -39.89 4.03 16.19
C THR A 126 -38.71 3.27 16.76
N GLU A 127 -39.06 2.39 17.68
CA GLU A 127 -38.23 1.56 18.52
C GLU A 127 -37.57 0.39 17.78
N GLU A 128 -36.48 -0.07 18.39
CA GLU A 128 -36.06 -1.45 18.64
C GLU A 128 -36.38 -2.57 17.63
N SER A 129 -35.33 -3.34 17.28
CA SER A 129 -35.40 -4.79 17.40
C SER A 129 -34.01 -5.40 17.58
N GLN A 130 -33.84 -6.03 18.74
CA GLN A 130 -32.77 -6.93 19.13
C GLN A 130 -33.04 -8.34 18.55
N SER A 131 -31.99 -9.05 18.14
CA SER A 131 -31.86 -10.52 18.22
C SER A 131 -30.39 -10.88 17.90
N ASN A 132 -29.60 -11.31 18.89
CA ASN A 132 -29.44 -12.64 19.49
C ASN A 132 -28.54 -13.62 18.69
N LEU A 133 -27.33 -13.79 19.25
CA LEU A 133 -26.58 -15.02 19.57
C LEU A 133 -26.38 -16.15 18.55
N ASN A 134 -25.11 -16.45 18.27
CA ASN A 134 -24.42 -17.76 18.44
C ASN A 134 -22.94 -17.58 17.98
N GLU A 135 -21.92 -17.68 18.82
CA GLU A 135 -21.36 -18.84 19.55
C GLU A 135 -20.65 -19.87 18.66
N SER A 136 -19.31 -19.75 18.62
CA SER A 136 -18.28 -20.81 18.52
C SER A 136 -16.93 -20.09 18.36
N LEU A 137 -16.16 -19.84 19.42
CA LEU A 137 -15.31 -20.78 20.16
C LEU A 137 -14.42 -21.64 19.25
N ILE A 138 -13.31 -21.07 18.79
CA ILE A 138 -12.08 -21.84 18.52
C ILE A 138 -10.92 -21.09 19.17
N GLN A 139 -10.47 -21.66 20.29
CA GLN A 139 -9.21 -21.37 20.96
C GLN A 139 -8.07 -21.82 20.04
N HIS A 140 -7.06 -20.98 19.85
CA HIS A 140 -5.73 -21.46 19.52
C HIS A 140 -4.70 -20.66 20.30
N ASP A 141 -3.94 -21.43 21.07
CA ASP A 141 -2.97 -21.02 22.06
C ASP A 141 -1.79 -20.24 21.47
N ASP A 142 -1.44 -19.16 22.17
CA ASP A 142 -0.12 -18.53 22.12
C ASP A 142 0.96 -19.49 22.65
N PRO A 143 2.17 -19.48 22.05
CA PRO A 143 3.38 -19.63 22.83
C PRO A 143 4.26 -18.38 22.76
N LEU A 144 4.20 -17.62 23.85
CA LEU A 144 5.35 -17.09 24.62
C LEU A 144 6.60 -16.61 23.85
N MET A 145 6.79 -15.29 23.80
CA MET A 145 8.12 -14.65 23.91
C MET A 145 8.01 -13.36 24.75
N ALA A 146 7.79 -13.54 26.05
CA ALA A 146 8.01 -12.51 27.05
C ALA A 146 9.41 -12.71 27.67
N ALA A 147 10.46 -12.20 27.00
CA ALA A 147 11.77 -12.06 27.62
C ALA A 147 11.77 -10.78 28.47
N SER A 148 11.45 -10.98 29.76
CA SER A 148 11.65 -10.04 30.86
C SER A 148 13.14 -9.70 30.98
N PHE A 149 13.52 -8.47 30.63
CA PHE A 149 14.77 -7.86 31.11
C PHE A 149 14.47 -7.10 32.40
N LEU A 150 14.49 -7.83 33.51
CA LEU A 150 14.69 -7.28 34.85
C LEU A 150 16.15 -7.51 35.26
N ALA A 151 16.96 -6.46 35.21
CA ALA A 151 18.24 -6.39 35.90
C ALA A 151 18.55 -4.91 36.18
N GLN A 152 19.02 -4.46 37.34
CA GLN A 152 19.15 -5.02 38.68
C GLN A 152 19.45 -3.76 39.52
N LYS A 153 18.53 -3.32 40.38
CA LYS A 153 18.80 -2.19 41.29
C LYS A 153 19.70 -2.73 42.42
N SER A 154 20.99 -2.43 42.35
CA SER A 154 21.89 -2.66 43.47
C SER A 154 21.73 -1.52 44.48
N ASP A 155 20.94 -1.78 45.53
CA ASP A 155 20.90 -0.97 46.74
C ASP A 155 22.22 -1.12 47.51
N MET A 156 23.13 -0.16 47.30
CA MET A 156 24.37 -0.09 48.06
C MET A 156 24.10 0.71 49.35
N LYS A 157 23.81 -0.02 50.43
CA LYS A 157 23.79 0.53 51.80
C LYS A 157 25.22 0.91 52.18
N ILE A 158 25.48 2.21 52.32
CA ILE A 158 26.70 2.73 52.94
C ILE A 158 26.39 2.94 54.41
N ALA A 159 27.07 2.20 55.26
CA ALA A 159 27.05 2.36 56.71
C ALA A 159 28.02 3.49 57.09
N ASP A 160 27.53 4.44 57.89
CA ASP A 160 28.34 5.46 58.52
C ASP A 160 29.03 4.90 59.78
N THR A 161 30.36 5.04 59.84
CA THR A 161 31.12 5.04 61.10
C THR A 161 32.21 6.11 61.02
N PRO A 162 32.31 7.04 61.99
CA PRO A 162 33.37 8.02 62.04
C PRO A 162 34.51 7.52 62.94
N THR A 163 35.76 7.61 62.49
CA THR A 163 36.92 7.69 63.40
C THR A 163 37.99 8.56 62.77
N THR A 164 38.21 9.69 63.43
CA THR A 164 39.36 10.58 63.32
C THR A 164 40.67 9.80 63.54
N THR A 165 41.73 10.09 62.78
CA THR A 165 42.93 10.84 63.23
C THR A 165 44.11 10.62 62.24
N LYS A 166 44.84 11.71 61.97
CA LYS A 166 46.25 11.84 61.51
C LYS A 166 46.54 11.89 59.99
N LEU A 167 46.73 13.14 59.55
CA LEU A 167 47.59 13.60 58.46
C LEU A 167 48.87 12.76 58.29
N ARG A 168 49.14 12.29 57.06
CA ARG A 168 50.29 12.73 56.23
C ARG A 168 50.29 12.00 54.86
N ASN A 169 50.49 12.79 53.81
CA ASN A 169 50.90 12.42 52.44
C ASN A 169 49.84 11.94 51.41
N ASP A 170 48.78 12.72 51.21
CA ASP A 170 47.88 12.59 50.05
C ASP A 170 48.17 13.62 48.95
N ARG A 171 49.20 13.36 48.12
CA ARG A 171 49.36 14.06 46.82
C ARG A 171 49.84 13.14 45.70
N LYS A 172 49.49 11.85 45.74
CA LYS A 172 49.70 10.91 44.62
C LYS A 172 48.46 10.12 44.22
N VAL A 173 47.28 10.54 44.66
CA VAL A 173 46.03 10.06 44.08
C VAL A 173 45.69 10.95 42.89
N CYS A 174 45.36 10.31 41.77
CA CYS A 174 44.72 10.87 40.57
C CYS A 174 45.60 11.14 39.31
N SER A 175 46.55 10.25 39.00
CA SER A 175 47.06 10.11 37.60
C SER A 175 46.34 9.00 36.82
N CYS A 176 45.79 7.99 37.51
CA CYS A 176 45.20 6.80 36.88
C CYS A 176 43.76 7.01 36.38
N ARG A 177 43.02 7.98 36.93
CA ARG A 177 41.60 8.22 36.61
C ARG A 177 41.39 8.77 35.21
N TRP A 178 42.26 9.66 34.74
CA TRP A 178 42.19 10.26 33.39
C TRP A 178 42.44 9.23 32.29
N LYS A 179 43.34 8.28 32.51
CA LYS A 179 43.62 7.19 31.55
C LYS A 179 42.41 6.27 31.37
N PHE A 180 41.67 6.01 32.45
CA PHE A 180 40.44 5.22 32.41
C PHE A 180 39.33 5.93 31.61
N TRP A 181 39.08 7.22 31.89
CA TRP A 181 38.09 8.01 31.14
C TRP A 181 38.46 8.15 29.66
N ALA A 182 39.73 8.34 29.33
CA ALA A 182 40.20 8.39 27.94
C ALA A 182 39.96 7.07 27.20
N ASN A 183 40.17 5.92 27.86
CA ASN A 183 39.88 4.61 27.26
C ASN A 183 38.38 4.37 27.07
N ILE A 184 37.54 4.81 28.00
CA ILE A 184 36.07 4.72 27.84
C ILE A 184 35.63 5.56 26.65
N GLU A 185 36.10 6.81 26.54
CA GLU A 185 35.69 7.69 25.43
C GLU A 185 36.18 7.14 24.09
N LYS A 186 37.40 6.59 24.04
CA LYS A 186 37.92 5.91 22.85
C LYS A 186 37.07 4.70 22.46
N SER A 187 36.67 3.87 23.42
CA SER A 187 35.81 2.71 23.16
C SER A 187 34.41 3.13 22.70
N LYS A 188 33.86 4.21 23.27
CA LYS A 188 32.57 4.77 22.86
C LYS A 188 32.62 5.27 21.41
N LEU A 189 33.66 6.00 21.05
CA LEU A 189 33.87 6.48 19.68
C LEU A 189 34.03 5.31 18.70
N GLU A 190 34.76 4.26 19.09
CA GLU A 190 34.88 3.05 18.27
C GLU A 190 33.54 2.33 18.06
N ILE A 191 32.70 2.25 19.10
CA ILE A 191 31.35 1.69 18.99
C ILE A 191 30.46 2.53 18.07
N GLU A 192 30.53 3.86 18.18
CA GLU A 192 29.78 4.78 17.32
C GLU A 192 30.22 4.65 15.86
N GLN A 193 31.52 4.55 15.60
CA GLN A 193 32.06 4.32 14.26
C GLN A 193 31.57 2.98 13.69
N LYS A 194 31.69 1.89 14.45
CA LYS A 194 31.19 0.57 14.04
C LYS A 194 29.69 0.61 13.75
N LYS A 195 28.90 1.32 14.56
CA LYS A 195 27.46 1.47 14.34
C LYS A 195 27.17 2.17 13.01
N LEU A 196 27.91 3.22 12.69
CA LEU A 196 27.78 3.95 11.43
C LEU A 196 28.17 3.07 10.23
N GLU A 197 29.24 2.28 10.34
CA GLU A 197 29.64 1.29 9.32
C GLU A 197 28.57 0.21 9.11
N PHE A 198 27.96 -0.30 10.19
CA PHE A 198 26.86 -1.26 10.09
C PHE A 198 25.62 -0.65 9.44
N GLU A 199 25.30 0.61 9.75
CA GLU A 199 24.19 1.34 9.15
C GLU A 199 24.44 1.55 7.65
N GLN A 200 25.65 1.95 7.25
CA GLN A 200 26.03 2.06 5.84
C GLN A 200 25.91 0.73 5.11
N LYS A 201 26.49 -0.36 5.64
CA LYS A 201 26.38 -1.69 5.03
C LYS A 201 24.95 -2.18 4.91
N LYS A 202 24.09 -1.82 5.87
CA LYS A 202 22.67 -2.15 5.81
C LYS A 202 21.97 -1.44 4.64
N PHE A 203 22.30 -0.17 4.40
CA PHE A 203 21.79 0.57 3.24
C PHE A 203 22.31 0.00 1.92
N GLU A 204 23.60 -0.32 1.83
CA GLU A 204 24.19 -0.95 0.64
C GLU A 204 23.53 -2.29 0.32
N TRP A 205 23.34 -3.15 1.34
CA TRP A 205 22.65 -4.43 1.17
C TRP A 205 21.19 -4.27 0.73
N GLN A 206 20.49 -3.23 1.20
CA GLN A 206 19.13 -2.93 0.74
C GLN A 206 19.12 -2.50 -0.72
N LEU A 207 20.06 -1.66 -1.14
CA LEU A 207 20.19 -1.22 -2.52
C LEU A 207 20.48 -2.39 -3.45
N GLU A 208 21.45 -3.24 -3.10
CA GLU A 208 21.82 -4.44 -3.87
C GLU A 208 20.64 -5.42 -3.99
N LYS A 209 19.86 -5.58 -2.91
CA LYS A 209 18.65 -6.40 -2.93
C LYS A 209 17.58 -5.83 -3.87
N GLU A 210 17.33 -4.53 -3.83
CA GLU A 210 16.37 -3.87 -4.71
C GLU A 210 16.81 -3.94 -6.18
N GLU A 211 18.11 -3.76 -6.45
CA GLU A 211 18.70 -3.88 -7.78
C GLU A 211 18.53 -5.30 -8.35
N ALA A 212 18.86 -6.33 -7.55
CA ALA A 212 18.69 -7.73 -7.97
C ALA A 212 17.21 -8.09 -8.21
N GLU A 213 16.29 -7.54 -7.42
CA GLU A 213 14.84 -7.74 -7.62
C GLU A 213 14.36 -7.08 -8.92
N LEU A 214 14.84 -5.87 -9.23
CA LEU A 214 14.54 -5.18 -10.48
C LEU A 214 15.11 -5.92 -11.69
N GLU A 215 16.36 -6.39 -11.61
CA GLU A 215 17.00 -7.15 -12.68
C GLU A 215 16.24 -8.45 -12.98
N LEU A 216 15.77 -9.14 -11.93
CA LEU A 216 14.95 -10.34 -12.09
C LEU A 216 13.62 -10.03 -12.79
N LYS A 217 12.93 -8.95 -12.39
CA LYS A 217 11.67 -8.51 -13.03
C LYS A 217 11.88 -8.11 -14.48
N GLU A 218 12.97 -7.42 -14.79
CA GLU A 218 13.30 -7.03 -16.16
C GLU A 218 13.51 -8.28 -17.03
N LYS A 219 14.23 -9.28 -16.53
CA LYS A 219 14.43 -10.57 -17.24
C LYS A 219 13.11 -11.30 -17.46
N GLN A 220 12.23 -11.35 -16.46
CA GLN A 220 10.90 -11.94 -16.60
C GLN A 220 10.07 -11.24 -17.68
N LEU A 221 10.03 -9.90 -17.65
CA LEU A 221 9.29 -9.12 -18.63
C LEU A 221 9.82 -9.32 -20.06
N LYS A 222 11.14 -9.41 -20.23
CA LYS A 222 11.77 -9.70 -21.53
C LYS A 222 11.35 -11.08 -22.05
N GLN A 223 11.35 -12.09 -21.20
CA GLN A 223 10.92 -13.45 -21.56
C GLN A 223 9.43 -13.48 -21.94
N GLU A 224 8.56 -12.82 -21.18
CA GLU A 224 7.14 -12.70 -21.49
C GLU A 224 6.90 -11.99 -22.83
N PHE A 225 7.64 -10.92 -23.09
CA PHE A 225 7.55 -10.19 -24.36
C PHE A 225 7.98 -11.05 -25.56
N GLU A 226 9.06 -11.82 -25.41
CA GLU A 226 9.53 -12.74 -26.46
C GLU A 226 8.50 -13.85 -26.74
N LEU A 227 7.93 -14.45 -25.68
CA LEU A 227 6.86 -15.44 -25.83
C LEU A 227 5.64 -14.84 -26.52
N ARG A 228 5.20 -13.65 -26.11
CA ARG A 228 4.05 -12.96 -26.70
C ARG A 228 4.26 -12.64 -28.18
N LYS A 229 5.49 -12.27 -28.55
CA LYS A 229 5.87 -12.02 -29.93
C LYS A 229 5.76 -13.30 -30.79
N LEU A 230 6.24 -14.43 -30.29
CA LEU A 230 6.14 -15.72 -30.98
C LEU A 230 4.69 -16.21 -31.12
N GLU A 231 3.86 -16.00 -30.09
CA GLU A 231 2.43 -16.30 -30.14
C GLU A 231 1.72 -15.53 -31.25
N LEU A 232 1.93 -14.21 -31.29
CA LEU A 232 1.34 -13.34 -32.31
C LEU A 232 1.79 -13.71 -33.73
N GLU A 233 3.07 -14.05 -33.91
CA GLU A 233 3.56 -14.49 -35.22
C GLU A 233 2.89 -15.80 -35.68
N LYS A 234 2.69 -16.74 -34.75
CA LYS A 234 1.98 -17.99 -35.04
C LYS A 234 0.51 -17.74 -35.39
N GLU A 235 -0.15 -16.86 -34.65
CA GLU A 235 -1.54 -16.47 -34.89
C GLU A 235 -1.70 -15.81 -36.28
N GLU A 236 -0.81 -14.87 -36.63
CA GLU A 236 -0.82 -14.21 -37.95
C GLU A 236 -0.66 -15.22 -39.09
N ARG A 237 0.19 -16.24 -38.92
CA ARG A 237 0.35 -17.32 -39.92
C ARG A 237 -0.93 -18.16 -40.07
N LEU A 238 -1.55 -18.54 -38.96
CA LEU A 238 -2.79 -19.31 -38.99
C LEU A 238 -3.93 -18.52 -39.64
N ASP A 239 -4.05 -17.23 -39.34
CA ASP A 239 -5.07 -16.38 -39.95
C ASP A 239 -4.85 -16.20 -41.46
N LYS A 240 -3.60 -16.04 -41.90
CA LYS A 240 -3.27 -16.01 -43.34
C LYS A 240 -3.67 -17.31 -44.03
N GLU A 241 -3.37 -18.47 -43.44
CA GLU A 241 -3.76 -19.77 -44.00
C GLU A 241 -5.27 -19.97 -44.01
N LYS A 242 -5.96 -19.54 -42.95
CA LYS A 242 -7.42 -19.60 -42.85
C LYS A 242 -8.10 -18.76 -43.92
N ILE A 243 -7.64 -17.52 -44.13
CA ILE A 243 -8.14 -16.63 -45.19
C ILE A 243 -7.87 -17.26 -46.56
N LYS A 244 -6.68 -17.82 -46.78
CA LYS A 244 -6.33 -18.49 -48.04
C LYS A 244 -7.26 -19.66 -48.35
N LEU A 245 -7.53 -20.52 -47.37
CA LEU A 245 -8.44 -21.66 -47.52
C LEU A 245 -9.89 -21.21 -47.78
N GLN A 246 -10.32 -20.12 -47.14
CA GLN A 246 -11.65 -19.55 -47.40
C GLN A 246 -11.77 -19.03 -48.84
N LEU A 247 -10.77 -18.29 -49.32
CA LEU A 247 -10.74 -17.80 -50.70
C LEU A 247 -10.73 -18.96 -51.71
N GLU A 248 -9.92 -19.99 -51.49
CA GLU A 248 -9.89 -21.17 -52.37
C GLU A 248 -11.26 -21.88 -52.43
N LYS A 249 -11.93 -22.01 -51.28
CA LYS A 249 -13.28 -22.59 -51.22
C LYS A 249 -14.30 -21.73 -51.99
N GLU A 250 -14.23 -20.42 -51.86
CA GLU A 250 -15.11 -19.49 -52.60
C GLU A 250 -14.85 -19.55 -54.11
N GLU A 251 -13.60 -19.62 -54.54
CA GLU A 251 -13.23 -19.77 -55.96
C GLU A 251 -13.79 -21.06 -56.54
N ARG A 252 -13.66 -22.18 -55.81
CA ARG A 252 -14.25 -23.47 -56.23
C ARG A 252 -15.77 -23.39 -56.34
N LEU A 253 -16.45 -22.77 -55.38
CA LEU A 253 -17.91 -22.57 -55.42
C LEU A 253 -18.34 -21.73 -56.62
N LYS A 254 -17.67 -20.60 -56.87
CA LYS A 254 -17.94 -19.73 -58.03
C LYS A 254 -17.74 -20.47 -59.35
N LYS A 255 -16.70 -21.31 -59.44
CA LYS A 255 -16.45 -22.13 -60.64
C LYS A 255 -17.61 -23.11 -60.90
N TYR A 256 -18.07 -23.82 -59.87
CA TYR A 256 -19.23 -24.72 -60.00
C TYR A 256 -20.51 -23.97 -60.35
N GLU A 257 -20.72 -22.79 -59.77
CA GLU A 257 -21.90 -21.95 -60.05
C GLU A 257 -21.93 -21.53 -61.53
N ILE A 258 -20.79 -21.11 -62.09
CA ILE A 258 -20.66 -20.77 -63.52
C ILE A 258 -20.93 -21.99 -64.40
N GLU A 259 -20.37 -23.16 -64.05
CA GLU A 259 -20.55 -24.40 -64.80
C GLU A 259 -22.03 -24.83 -64.85
N ILE A 260 -22.74 -24.76 -63.72
CA ILE A 260 -24.18 -25.05 -63.64
C ILE A 260 -24.98 -24.06 -64.48
N LYS A 261 -24.70 -22.75 -64.38
CA LYS A 261 -25.37 -21.72 -65.18
C LYS A 261 -25.18 -21.96 -66.68
N TYR A 262 -23.97 -22.33 -67.10
CA TYR A 262 -23.65 -22.64 -68.50
C TYR A 262 -24.40 -23.88 -69.01
N LYS A 263 -24.39 -24.99 -68.25
CA LYS A 263 -25.14 -26.21 -68.61
C LYS A 263 -26.64 -25.96 -68.70
N ASN A 264 -27.21 -25.20 -67.77
CA ASN A 264 -28.61 -24.84 -67.77
C ASN A 264 -28.98 -23.97 -68.99
N ALA A 265 -28.17 -22.95 -69.31
CA ALA A 265 -28.39 -22.11 -70.48
C ALA A 265 -28.36 -22.93 -71.78
N ASN A 266 -27.37 -23.82 -71.95
CA ASN A 266 -27.31 -24.71 -73.10
C ASN A 266 -28.52 -25.66 -73.19
N PHE A 267 -29.01 -26.17 -72.05
CA PHE A 267 -30.20 -27.00 -72.02
C PHE A 267 -31.44 -26.24 -72.51
N TYR A 268 -31.64 -25.01 -72.05
CA TYR A 268 -32.76 -24.16 -72.52
C TYR A 268 -32.63 -23.82 -74.01
N SER A 269 -31.42 -23.53 -74.50
CA SER A 269 -31.20 -23.28 -75.94
C SER A 269 -31.49 -24.52 -76.79
N LEU A 270 -31.05 -25.71 -76.36
CA LEU A 270 -31.33 -26.97 -77.07
C LEU A 270 -32.83 -27.30 -77.07
N TYR A 271 -33.50 -27.10 -75.92
CA TYR A 271 -34.94 -27.30 -75.79
C TYR A 271 -35.73 -26.38 -76.72
N PHE A 272 -35.31 -25.12 -76.86
CA PHE A 272 -35.95 -24.16 -77.76
C PHE A 272 -35.82 -24.56 -79.24
N VAL A 273 -34.65 -25.04 -79.66
CA VAL A 273 -34.38 -25.49 -81.05
C VAL A 273 -35.16 -26.77 -81.43
N ILE A 274 -35.48 -27.63 -80.46
CA ILE A 274 -36.23 -28.86 -80.73
C ILE A 274 -37.74 -28.61 -80.83
N ASN A 275 -38.26 -27.59 -80.12
CA ASN A 275 -39.71 -27.35 -79.99
C ASN A 275 -40.24 -26.23 -80.92
N TYR A 276 -39.39 -25.56 -81.68
CA TYR A 276 -39.74 -24.53 -82.66
C TYR A 276 -39.00 -24.78 -83.98
#